data_AF-M6K721-F1
#
_entry.id   AF-M6K721-F1
#
_cell.length_a   1.000
_cell.length_b   1.000
_cell.length_c   1.000
_cell.angle_alpha   90.00
_cell.angle_beta   90.00
_cell.angle_gamma   90.00
#
_symmetry.space_group_name_H-M   'P 1'
#
loop_
_entity.id
_entity.type
_entity.pdbx_description
1 polymer ?
#
loop_
_entity_poly.entity_id
_entity_poly.type
_entity_poly.pdbx_seq_one_letter_code
_entity_poly.pdbx_strand_id
1 'polypeptide(L)'
;MALRELEGFPPEHSGILIDQLGKILDKDPDWMMRVYTIRTVATLKLTQYEESILKLLKNEQPDIQKESIYATKKLKFEKAVPILFEILKTQDFTKNSNLTVGLLDALGDFPPQEESSAFLLARLHENFNDPEIRAQIALFLERTRIKERRAHYSKSIRTLKNQSLLEVFPLVLLVK
;
A
#
# COMPACT_ATOMS: atom_id res chain seq x y z
N MET A 1 2.09 -12.23 -23.13
CA MET A 1 1.76 -11.82 -24.51
C MET A 1 0.44 -11.03 -24.52
N ALA A 2 -0.67 -11.56 -23.98
CA ALA A 2 -1.97 -10.86 -23.91
C ALA A 2 -1.98 -9.50 -23.15
N LEU A 3 -1.16 -9.33 -22.11
CA LEU A 3 -1.08 -8.09 -21.33
C LEU A 3 -0.50 -6.89 -22.11
N ARG A 4 0.42 -7.14 -23.06
CA ARG A 4 0.96 -6.09 -23.95
C ARG A 4 -0.04 -5.66 -25.01
N GLU A 5 -0.91 -6.58 -25.42
CA GLU A 5 -1.94 -6.26 -26.41
C GLU A 5 -2.95 -5.28 -25.80
N LEU A 6 -3.36 -5.49 -24.54
CA LEU A 6 -4.23 -4.57 -23.78
C LEU A 6 -3.67 -3.14 -23.65
N GLU A 7 -2.36 -2.97 -23.51
CA GLU A 7 -1.72 -1.63 -23.47
C GLU A 7 -1.78 -0.89 -24.82
N GLY A 8 -1.92 -1.63 -25.93
CA GLY A 8 -1.99 -1.09 -27.29
C GLY A 8 -3.39 -1.04 -27.90
N PHE A 9 -4.44 -1.45 -27.17
CA PHE A 9 -5.80 -1.46 -27.71
C PHE A 9 -6.35 -0.04 -27.88
N PRO A 10 -7.10 0.24 -28.96
CA PRO A 10 -7.80 1.50 -29.13
C PRO A 10 -8.69 1.82 -27.90
N PRO A 11 -8.72 3.07 -27.41
CA PRO A 11 -9.46 3.46 -26.20
C PRO A 11 -10.93 3.03 -26.21
N GLU A 12 -11.54 3.05 -27.39
CA GLU A 12 -12.91 2.63 -27.70
C GLU A 12 -13.22 1.16 -27.40
N HIS A 13 -12.23 0.26 -27.50
CA HIS A 13 -12.41 -1.19 -27.22
C HIS A 13 -11.90 -1.59 -25.83
N SER A 14 -11.08 -0.75 -25.19
CA SER A 14 -10.52 -1.02 -23.86
C SER A 14 -11.57 -1.09 -22.75
N GLY A 15 -12.68 -0.35 -22.87
CA GLY A 15 -13.74 -0.33 -21.83
C GLY A 15 -14.36 -1.70 -21.58
N ILE A 16 -14.73 -2.41 -22.66
CA ILE A 16 -15.33 -3.75 -22.57
C ILE A 16 -14.35 -4.75 -21.95
N LEU A 17 -13.08 -4.68 -22.35
CA LEU A 17 -12.04 -5.57 -21.82
C LEU A 17 -11.76 -5.28 -20.35
N ILE A 18 -11.72 -4.01 -19.96
CA ILE A 18 -11.61 -3.57 -18.57
C ILE A 18 -12.78 -4.15 -17.75
N ASP A 19 -14.03 -3.99 -18.21
CA ASP A 19 -15.20 -4.55 -17.53
C ASP A 19 -15.14 -6.07 -17.35
N GLN A 20 -14.56 -6.79 -18.32
CA GLN A 20 -14.31 -8.22 -18.20
C GLN A 20 -13.31 -8.55 -17.09
N LEU A 21 -12.26 -7.75 -16.89
CA LEU A 21 -11.34 -7.92 -15.75
C LEU A 21 -12.11 -7.82 -14.41
N GLY A 22 -13.05 -6.90 -14.29
CA GLY A 22 -13.91 -6.80 -13.11
C GLY A 22 -14.71 -8.08 -12.85
N LYS A 23 -15.30 -8.67 -13.89
CA LYS A 23 -16.04 -9.94 -13.78
C LYS A 23 -15.14 -11.09 -13.34
N ILE A 24 -13.92 -11.17 -13.88
CA ILE A 24 -12.96 -12.23 -13.55
C ILE A 24 -12.50 -12.08 -12.10
N LEU A 25 -12.15 -10.87 -11.65
CA LEU A 25 -11.79 -10.58 -10.26
C LEU A 25 -12.82 -11.12 -9.26
N ASP A 26 -14.10 -10.85 -9.53
CA ASP A 26 -15.17 -11.12 -8.58
C ASP A 26 -15.59 -12.60 -8.58
N LYS A 27 -15.69 -13.24 -9.75
CA LYS A 27 -16.48 -14.46 -9.91
C LYS A 27 -15.82 -15.62 -10.67
N ASP A 28 -14.62 -15.45 -11.20
CA ASP A 28 -14.02 -16.53 -12.01
C ASP A 28 -13.78 -17.80 -11.17
N PRO A 29 -14.22 -18.98 -11.60
CA PRO A 29 -14.00 -20.20 -10.81
C PRO A 29 -12.52 -20.60 -10.73
N ASP A 30 -11.69 -20.19 -11.69
CA ASP A 30 -10.26 -20.47 -11.68
C ASP A 30 -9.51 -19.38 -10.88
N TRP A 31 -8.96 -19.79 -9.74
CA TRP A 31 -8.17 -18.92 -8.89
C TRP A 31 -6.92 -18.38 -9.59
N MET A 32 -6.34 -19.11 -10.55
CA MET A 32 -5.19 -18.64 -11.34
C MET A 32 -5.61 -17.48 -12.24
N MET A 33 -6.79 -17.55 -12.85
CA MET A 33 -7.34 -16.46 -13.64
C MET A 33 -7.56 -15.20 -12.80
N ARG A 34 -8.03 -15.34 -11.56
CA ARG A 34 -8.11 -14.22 -10.62
C ARG A 34 -6.74 -13.61 -10.33
N VAL A 35 -5.72 -14.42 -10.05
CA VAL A 35 -4.34 -13.95 -9.82
C VAL A 35 -3.80 -13.18 -11.03
N TYR A 36 -3.96 -13.71 -12.24
CA TYR A 36 -3.54 -13.01 -13.47
C TYR A 36 -4.29 -11.69 -13.65
N THR A 37 -5.56 -11.66 -13.28
CA THR A 37 -6.38 -10.46 -13.38
C THR A 37 -5.97 -9.39 -12.38
N ILE A 38 -5.67 -9.77 -11.12
CA ILE A 38 -5.14 -8.84 -10.11
C ILE A 38 -3.82 -8.21 -10.62
N ARG A 39 -2.90 -9.03 -11.16
CA ARG A 39 -1.65 -8.55 -11.78
C ARG A 39 -1.90 -7.57 -12.92
N THR A 40 -2.88 -7.88 -13.76
CA THR A 40 -3.24 -7.07 -14.91
C THR A 40 -3.78 -5.71 -14.46
N VAL A 41 -4.74 -5.70 -13.55
CA VAL A 41 -5.30 -4.49 -12.94
C VAL A 41 -4.22 -3.63 -12.29
N ALA A 42 -3.31 -4.24 -11.54
CA ALA A 42 -2.20 -3.54 -10.90
C ALA A 42 -1.18 -2.96 -11.90
N THR A 43 -0.96 -3.65 -13.02
CA THR A 43 -0.02 -3.21 -14.08
C THR A 43 -0.61 -2.07 -14.91
N LEU A 44 -1.89 -2.19 -15.27
CA LEU A 44 -2.65 -1.17 -16.01
C LEU A 44 -3.10 0.01 -15.14
N LYS A 45 -2.80 0.00 -13.84
CA LYS A 45 -3.15 1.05 -12.88
C LYS A 45 -4.65 1.33 -12.79
N LEU A 46 -5.49 0.31 -12.93
CA LEU A 46 -6.95 0.43 -12.94
C LEU A 46 -7.49 0.58 -11.51
N THR A 47 -7.48 1.82 -10.99
CA THR A 47 -7.87 2.13 -9.61
C THR A 47 -9.37 1.94 -9.34
N GLN A 48 -10.21 1.88 -10.37
CA GLN A 48 -11.65 1.62 -10.20
C GLN A 48 -11.97 0.27 -9.54
N TYR A 49 -11.03 -0.67 -9.50
CA TYR A 49 -11.19 -1.99 -8.88
C TYR A 49 -10.73 -2.05 -7.43
N GLU A 50 -10.52 -0.90 -6.78
CA GLU A 50 -10.11 -0.83 -5.37
C GLU A 50 -10.95 -1.76 -4.47
N GLU A 51 -12.27 -1.59 -4.45
CA GLU A 51 -13.16 -2.35 -3.57
C GLU A 51 -13.12 -3.87 -3.85
N SER A 52 -12.99 -4.29 -5.11
CA SER A 52 -12.83 -5.71 -5.46
C SER A 52 -11.51 -6.26 -4.93
N ILE A 53 -10.40 -5.53 -5.09
CA ILE A 53 -9.09 -5.94 -4.58
C ILE A 53 -9.07 -5.98 -3.05
N LEU A 54 -9.69 -5.01 -2.37
CA LEU A 54 -9.75 -4.98 -0.91
C LEU A 54 -10.47 -6.20 -0.33
N LYS A 55 -11.53 -6.68 -0.98
CA LYS A 55 -12.21 -7.93 -0.58
C LYS A 55 -11.30 -9.15 -0.69
N LEU A 56 -10.45 -9.19 -1.71
CA LEU A 56 -9.55 -10.32 -1.97
C LEU A 56 -8.36 -10.40 -1.01
N LEU A 57 -8.10 -9.36 -0.20
CA LEU A 57 -7.09 -9.41 0.87
C LEU A 57 -7.39 -10.49 1.92
N LYS A 58 -8.66 -10.87 2.11
CA LYS A 58 -9.08 -11.91 3.05
C LYS A 58 -9.43 -13.24 2.34
N ASN A 59 -9.01 -13.41 1.09
CA ASN A 59 -9.29 -14.64 0.35
C ASN A 59 -8.54 -15.82 0.97
N GLU A 60 -9.20 -16.98 1.07
CA GLU A 60 -8.62 -18.20 1.63
C GLU A 60 -7.53 -18.78 0.73
N GLN A 61 -7.55 -18.50 -0.57
CA GLN A 61 -6.52 -18.94 -1.48
C GLN A 61 -5.26 -18.07 -1.33
N PRO A 62 -4.11 -18.62 -0.87
CA PRO A 62 -2.94 -17.82 -0.51
C PRO A 62 -2.36 -17.00 -1.66
N ASP A 63 -2.41 -17.52 -2.89
CA ASP A 63 -1.91 -16.79 -4.06
C ASP A 63 -2.78 -15.58 -4.41
N ILE A 64 -4.11 -15.68 -4.26
CA ILE A 64 -5.01 -14.54 -4.44
C ILE A 64 -4.74 -13.48 -3.37
N GLN A 65 -4.62 -13.90 -2.11
CA GLN A 65 -4.32 -12.98 -1.01
C GLN A 65 -3.00 -12.25 -1.23
N LYS A 66 -1.93 -13.00 -1.53
CA LYS A 66 -0.59 -12.45 -1.78
C LYS A 66 -0.61 -11.44 -2.93
N GLU A 67 -1.27 -11.78 -4.04
CA GLU A 67 -1.34 -10.90 -5.20
C GLU A 67 -2.18 -9.64 -4.91
N SER A 68 -3.21 -9.76 -4.09
CA SER A 68 -4.02 -8.63 -3.63
C SER A 68 -3.21 -7.68 -2.75
N ILE A 69 -2.37 -8.20 -1.85
CA ILE A 69 -1.44 -7.40 -1.04
C ILE A 69 -0.46 -6.64 -1.96
N TYR A 70 0.11 -7.31 -2.97
CA TYR A 70 0.96 -6.65 -3.96
C TYR A 70 0.22 -5.53 -4.71
N ALA A 71 -0.99 -5.81 -5.19
CA ALA A 71 -1.78 -4.85 -5.96
C ALA A 71 -2.14 -3.60 -5.13
N THR A 72 -2.58 -3.77 -3.87
CA THR A 72 -2.88 -2.64 -2.97
C THR A 72 -1.66 -1.75 -2.76
N LYS A 73 -0.47 -2.33 -2.54
CA LYS A 73 0.80 -1.58 -2.44
C LYS A 73 1.13 -0.84 -3.74
N LYS A 74 0.99 -1.50 -4.89
CA LYS A 74 1.33 -0.93 -6.21
C LYS A 74 0.40 0.21 -6.62
N LEU A 75 -0.89 0.06 -6.33
CA LEU A 75 -1.94 1.02 -6.66
C LEU A 75 -2.16 2.08 -5.56
N LYS A 76 -1.49 1.94 -4.41
CA LYS A 76 -1.57 2.86 -3.27
C LYS A 76 -2.98 3.00 -2.70
N PHE A 77 -3.69 1.88 -2.58
CA PHE A 77 -5.01 1.83 -1.94
C PHE A 77 -4.92 1.99 -0.42
N GLU A 78 -4.99 3.22 0.08
CA GLU A 78 -4.84 3.52 1.50
C GLU A 78 -5.91 2.86 2.37
N LYS A 79 -7.11 2.59 1.83
CA LYS A 79 -8.16 1.82 2.50
C LYS A 79 -7.73 0.38 2.86
N ALA A 80 -6.67 -0.13 2.23
CA ALA A 80 -6.11 -1.44 2.56
C ALA A 80 -5.42 -1.46 3.93
N VAL A 81 -4.89 -0.33 4.41
CA VAL A 81 -4.09 -0.25 5.64
C VAL A 81 -4.75 -0.91 6.85
N PRO A 82 -6.00 -0.58 7.24
CA PRO A 82 -6.65 -1.26 8.36
C PRO A 82 -6.85 -2.75 8.10
N ILE A 83 -7.16 -3.17 6.87
CA ILE A 83 -7.39 -4.58 6.54
C ILE A 83 -6.09 -5.39 6.65
N LEU A 84 -4.99 -4.87 6.07
CA LEU A 84 -3.66 -5.48 6.13
C LEU A 84 -3.18 -5.58 7.58
N PHE A 85 -3.45 -4.56 8.40
CA PHE A 85 -3.08 -4.57 9.81
C PHE A 85 -3.87 -5.60 10.61
N GLU A 86 -5.18 -5.75 10.38
CA GLU A 86 -5.96 -6.83 11.00
C GLU A 86 -5.41 -8.22 10.64
N ILE A 87 -5.02 -8.44 9.38
CA ILE A 87 -4.41 -9.72 8.96
C ILE A 87 -3.05 -9.92 9.63
N LEU A 88 -2.24 -8.85 9.76
CA LEU A 88 -0.94 -8.93 10.42
C LEU A 88 -1.05 -9.33 11.89
N LYS A 89 -2.06 -8.83 12.61
CA LYS A 89 -2.29 -9.15 14.02
C LYS A 89 -2.58 -10.63 14.26
N THR A 90 -3.12 -11.34 13.28
CA THR A 90 -3.41 -12.78 13.38
C THR A 90 -2.22 -13.67 13.01
N GLN A 91 -1.12 -13.10 12.52
CA GLN A 91 0.05 -13.89 12.11
C GLN A 91 0.83 -14.42 13.32
N ASP A 92 1.44 -15.58 13.11
CA ASP A 92 2.39 -16.20 14.04
C ASP A 92 3.81 -15.67 13.75
N PHE A 93 4.31 -14.79 14.61
CA PHE A 93 5.61 -14.14 14.47
C PHE A 93 6.79 -15.06 14.82
N THR A 94 6.52 -16.25 15.37
CA THR A 94 7.53 -17.28 15.66
C THR A 94 7.93 -18.07 14.41
N LYS A 95 7.20 -17.87 13.30
CA LYS A 95 7.44 -18.55 12.03
C LYS A 95 7.85 -17.56 10.95
N ASN A 96 8.85 -17.95 10.17
CA ASN A 96 9.20 -17.25 8.94
C ASN A 96 8.12 -17.49 7.87
N SER A 97 7.15 -16.58 7.81
CA SER A 97 6.02 -16.63 6.87
C SER A 97 6.16 -15.56 5.79
N ASN A 98 6.12 -15.99 4.53
CA ASN A 98 6.08 -15.10 3.37
C ASN A 98 4.91 -14.10 3.44
N LEU A 99 3.78 -14.50 4.05
CA LEU A 99 2.63 -13.63 4.23
C LEU A 99 2.97 -12.50 5.22
N THR A 100 3.56 -12.81 6.37
CA THR A 100 3.98 -11.81 7.36
C THR A 100 4.96 -10.81 6.76
N VAL A 101 5.95 -11.29 6.01
CA VAL A 101 6.91 -10.43 5.30
C VAL A 101 6.21 -9.53 4.28
N GLY A 102 5.28 -10.08 3.49
CA GLY A 102 4.50 -9.31 2.51
C GLY A 102 3.63 -8.23 3.16
N LEU A 103 3.02 -8.53 4.31
CA LEU A 103 2.21 -7.57 5.08
C LEU A 103 3.07 -6.43 5.64
N LEU A 104 4.22 -6.75 6.24
CA LEU A 104 5.17 -5.75 6.75
C LEU A 104 5.68 -4.84 5.63
N ASP A 105 6.06 -5.42 4.49
CA ASP A 105 6.52 -4.65 3.33
C ASP A 105 5.42 -3.76 2.74
N ALA A 106 4.18 -4.27 2.64
CA ALA A 106 3.04 -3.51 2.14
C ALA A 106 2.67 -2.35 3.08
N LEU A 107 2.51 -2.61 4.39
CA LEU A 107 2.21 -1.58 5.38
C LEU A 107 3.31 -0.52 5.44
N GLY A 108 4.58 -0.92 5.32
CA GLY A 108 5.72 -0.01 5.32
C GLY A 108 5.74 0.95 4.14
N ASP A 109 4.97 0.70 3.09
CA ASP A 109 4.83 1.53 1.90
C ASP A 109 3.79 2.65 2.04
N PHE A 110 2.87 2.54 3.00
CA PHE A 110 1.83 3.54 3.30
C PHE A 110 2.32 4.63 4.27
N PRO A 111 1.54 5.70 4.50
CA PRO A 111 1.82 6.65 5.56
C PRO A 111 1.91 5.95 6.93
N PRO A 112 2.90 6.32 7.78
CA PRO A 112 3.07 5.75 9.11
C PRO A 112 1.78 5.80 9.93
N GLN A 113 1.44 4.67 10.56
CA GLN A 113 0.33 4.59 11.51
C GLN A 113 0.89 4.30 12.89
N GLU A 114 0.52 5.13 13.87
CA GLU A 114 1.02 5.04 15.26
C GLU A 114 0.73 3.66 15.87
N GLU A 115 -0.52 3.18 15.72
CA GLU A 115 -0.94 1.88 16.24
C GLU A 115 -0.10 0.72 15.68
N SER A 116 0.13 0.71 14.36
CA SER A 116 0.95 -0.33 13.72
C SER A 116 2.40 -0.30 14.19
N SER A 117 2.95 0.89 14.42
CA SER A 117 4.33 1.08 14.88
C SER A 117 4.49 0.63 16.33
N ALA A 118 3.53 0.98 17.20
CA ALA A 118 3.52 0.56 18.60
C ALA A 118 3.39 -0.97 18.72
N PHE A 119 2.47 -1.57 17.95
CA PHE A 119 2.28 -3.02 17.91
C PHE A 119 3.57 -3.74 17.49
N LEU A 120 4.19 -3.29 16.40
CA LEU A 120 5.39 -3.93 15.86
C LEU A 120 6.64 -3.68 16.72
N LEU A 121 6.73 -2.55 17.41
CA LEU A 121 7.78 -2.33 18.40
C LEU A 121 7.71 -3.35 19.53
N ALA A 122 6.51 -3.66 20.04
CA ALA A 122 6.34 -4.70 21.06
C ALA A 122 6.81 -6.08 20.53
N ARG A 123 6.42 -6.45 19.30
CA ARG A 123 6.81 -7.73 18.67
C ARG A 123 8.31 -7.82 18.37
N LEU A 124 9.00 -6.70 18.13
CA LEU A 124 10.46 -6.69 17.92
C LEU A 124 11.23 -7.14 19.17
N HIS A 125 10.72 -6.80 20.36
CA HIS A 125 11.35 -7.07 21.66
C HIS A 125 11.07 -8.48 22.19
N GLU A 126 10.16 -9.23 21.57
CA GLU A 126 9.91 -10.63 21.89
C GLU A 126 11.00 -11.53 21.26
N ASN A 127 11.96 -11.95 22.07
CA ASN A 127 13.15 -12.69 21.60
C ASN A 127 12.87 -14.09 21.03
N PHE A 128 11.69 -14.66 21.28
CA PHE A 128 11.27 -15.94 20.74
C PHE A 128 10.64 -15.84 19.34
N ASN A 129 10.43 -14.61 18.84
CA ASN A 129 9.99 -14.41 17.46
C ASN A 129 11.12 -14.76 16.48
N ASP A 130 10.73 -15.19 15.28
CA ASP A 130 11.66 -15.60 14.25
C ASP A 130 12.65 -14.46 13.92
N PRO A 131 13.98 -14.74 13.85
CA PRO A 131 14.98 -13.70 13.63
C PRO A 131 14.77 -12.90 12.32
N GLU A 132 14.32 -13.56 11.26
CA GLU A 132 14.05 -12.90 9.98
C GLU A 132 12.83 -11.99 10.11
N ILE A 133 11.75 -12.46 10.75
CA ILE A 133 10.58 -11.62 11.03
C ILE A 133 10.96 -10.41 11.89
N ARG A 134 11.79 -10.58 12.91
CA ARG A 134 12.31 -9.45 13.72
C ARG A 134 13.12 -8.47 12.88
N ALA A 135 13.94 -8.94 11.96
CA ALA A 135 14.67 -8.07 11.03
C ALA A 135 13.71 -7.29 10.12
N GLN A 136 12.67 -7.93 9.58
CA GLN A 136 11.65 -7.27 8.76
C GLN A 136 10.85 -6.22 9.54
N ILE A 137 10.55 -6.48 10.82
CA ILE A 137 9.95 -5.49 11.72
C ILE A 137 10.87 -4.28 11.90
N ALA A 138 12.16 -4.50 12.16
CA ALA A 138 13.11 -3.40 12.30
C ALA A 138 13.20 -2.56 11.01
N LEU A 139 13.18 -3.21 9.84
CA LEU A 139 13.13 -2.52 8.55
C LEU A 139 11.84 -1.71 8.37
N PHE A 140 10.69 -2.26 8.76
CA PHE A 140 9.43 -1.53 8.75
C PHE A 140 9.51 -0.26 9.61
N LEU A 141 9.94 -0.40 10.87
CA LEU A 141 10.00 0.72 11.83
C LEU A 141 11.00 1.79 11.39
N GLU A 142 12.12 1.41 10.77
CA GLU A 142 13.07 2.39 10.24
C GLU A 142 12.47 3.16 9.05
N ARG A 143 11.79 2.47 8.13
CA ARG A 143 11.11 3.11 6.99
C ARG A 143 10.05 4.09 7.47
N THR A 144 9.22 3.74 8.45
CA THR A 144 8.18 4.63 8.99
C THR A 144 8.79 5.85 9.67
N ARG A 145 9.81 5.65 10.52
CA ARG A 145 10.54 6.75 11.19
C ARG A 145 11.17 7.74 10.20
N ILE A 146 11.75 7.25 9.11
CA ILE A 146 12.31 8.12 8.05
C ILE A 146 11.19 8.95 7.39
N LYS A 147 10.03 8.36 7.11
CA LYS A 147 8.87 9.06 6.52
C LYS A 147 8.32 10.14 7.44
N GLU A 148 8.16 9.86 8.74
CA GLU A 148 7.72 10.83 9.74
C GLU A 148 8.67 12.03 9.81
N ARG A 149 9.98 11.76 9.87
CA ARG A 149 11.00 12.80 9.91
C ARG A 149 10.97 13.69 8.67
N ARG A 150 10.82 13.09 7.48
CA ARG A 150 10.66 13.83 6.21
C ARG A 150 9.41 14.70 6.20
N ALA A 151 8.29 14.18 6.68
CA ALA A 151 7.04 14.94 6.79
C ALA A 151 7.19 16.13 7.74
N HIS A 152 7.85 15.93 8.90
CA HIS A 152 8.16 16.99 9.85
C HIS A 152 9.00 18.10 9.20
N TYR A 153 10.14 17.77 8.56
CA TYR A 153 10.98 18.77 7.90
C TYR A 153 10.26 19.52 6.77
N SER A 154 9.47 18.83 5.96
CA SER A 154 8.66 19.45 4.91
C SER A 154 7.68 20.48 5.48
N LYS A 155 7.04 20.16 6.61
CA LYS A 155 6.15 21.09 7.32
C LYS A 155 6.92 22.30 7.85
N SER A 156 8.05 22.10 8.52
CA SER A 156 8.89 23.18 9.04
C SER A 156 9.35 24.16 7.94
N ILE A 157 9.80 23.65 6.80
CA ILE A 157 10.24 24.48 5.66
C ILE A 157 9.07 25.31 5.10
N ARG A 158 7.88 24.72 4.97
CA ARG A 158 6.68 25.45 4.52
C ARG A 158 6.30 26.57 5.48
N THR A 159 6.34 26.32 6.79
CA THR A 159 6.07 27.33 7.81
C THR A 159 7.05 28.50 7.72
N LEU A 160 8.35 28.21 7.62
CA LEU A 160 9.39 29.25 7.48
C LEU A 160 9.19 30.10 6.22
N LYS A 161 8.86 29.48 5.08
CA LYS A 161 8.53 30.22 3.85
C LYS A 161 7.32 31.14 4.03
N ASN A 162 6.25 30.65 4.64
CA ASN A 162 5.04 31.46 4.86
C ASN A 162 5.29 32.62 5.83
N GLN A 163 6.08 32.41 6.88
CA GLN A 163 6.51 33.49 7.79
C GLN A 163 7.35 34.53 7.06
N SER A 164 8.35 34.11 6.26
CA SER A 164 9.17 35.04 5.48
C SER A 164 8.35 35.83 4.44
N LEU A 165 7.32 35.24 3.84
CA LEU A 165 6.43 35.98 2.93
C LEU A 165 5.61 37.02 3.71
N LEU A 166 5.04 36.67 4.86
CA LEU A 166 4.27 37.60 5.70
C LEU A 166 5.11 38.78 6.21
N GLU A 167 6.41 38.59 6.44
CA GLU A 167 7.33 39.67 6.81
C GLU A 167 7.66 40.62 5.64
N VAL A 168 7.54 40.16 4.39
CA VAL A 168 7.81 40.97 3.18
C VAL A 168 6.55 41.71 2.68
N PHE A 169 5.35 41.25 3.03
CA PHE A 169 4.07 41.83 2.59
C PHE A 169 3.64 43.20 3.17
N PRO A 170 4.13 43.73 4.32
CA PRO A 170 3.63 45.02 4.83
C PRO A 170 4.20 46.27 4.13
N LEU A 171 5.19 46.15 3.24
CA LEU A 171 5.90 47.32 2.68
C LEU A 171 5.31 47.89 1.38
N VAL A 172 4.28 47.28 0.79
CA VAL A 172 3.70 47.72 -0.50
C VAL A 172 2.40 48.52 -0.35
N LEU A 173 1.87 48.69 0.87
CA LEU A 173 0.60 49.42 1.10
C LEU A 173 0.75 50.80 1.77
N LEU A 174 1.97 51.30 1.97
CA LEU A 174 2.25 52.58 2.62
C LEU A 174 2.82 53.67 1.69
N VAL A 175 2.47 53.59 0.40
CA VAL A 175 2.68 54.70 -0.57
C VAL A 175 1.34 55.05 -1.21
N LYS A 176 0.54 55.85 -0.50
CA LYS A 176 -0.48 56.74 -1.06
C LYS A 176 -0.54 58.02 -0.24
#